data_AF-A0A7T8K8J7-F1
#
_entry.id   AF-A0A7T8K8J7-F1
#
_cell.length_a   1.000
_cell.length_b   1.000
_cell.length_c   1.000
_cell.angle_alpha   90.00
_cell.angle_beta   90.00
_cell.angle_gamma   90.00
#
_symmetry.space_group_name_H-M   'P 1'
#
loop_
_entity.id
_entity.type
_entity.pdbx_description
1 polymer ?
#
loop_
_entity_poly.entity_id
_entity_poly.type
_entity_poly.pdbx_seq_one_letter_code
_entity_poly.pdbx_strand_id
1 'polypeptide(L)' 'MPTVGVNREALFKALGQTYTEEAFDELCFEFGLELDEVVVEENGETTYKLDIGANRYDLLCLEGLVRALLIFQG' A
#
# COMPACT_ATOMS: atom_id res chain seq x y z
N MET A 1 4.26 10.27 -10.51
CA MET A 1 3.87 8.89 -10.83
C MET A 1 2.37 8.79 -10.57
N PRO A 2 1.59 7.82 -11.05
CA PRO A 2 0.22 7.67 -10.57
C PRO A 2 0.27 7.35 -9.07
N THR A 3 -0.53 8.08 -8.29
CA THR A 3 -0.65 7.89 -6.84
C THR A 3 -1.96 7.19 -6.55
N VAL A 4 -1.93 6.15 -5.71
CA VAL A 4 -3.11 5.39 -5.28
C VAL A 4 -3.28 5.55 -3.78
N GLY A 5 -4.44 6.04 -3.36
CA GLY A 5 -4.84 6.10 -1.96
C GLY A 5 -5.51 4.79 -1.53
N VAL A 6 -4.98 4.14 -0.50
CA VAL A 6 -5.55 2.92 0.07
C VAL A 6 -5.79 3.09 1.58
N ASN A 7 -6.94 2.63 2.05
CA ASN A 7 -7.23 2.58 3.48
C ASN A 7 -6.31 1.54 4.16
N ARG A 8 -5.59 1.96 5.20
CA ARG A 8 -4.61 1.13 5.93
C ARG A 8 -5.24 -0.12 6.55
N GLU A 9 -6.40 0.02 7.19
CA GLU A 9 -7.06 -1.10 7.86
C GLU A 9 -7.55 -2.14 6.85
N ALA A 10 -8.13 -1.69 5.74
CA ALA A 10 -8.56 -2.55 4.65
C ALA A 10 -7.36 -3.29 4.02
N LEU A 11 -6.24 -2.58 3.81
CA LEU A 11 -5.00 -3.15 3.31
C LEU A 11 -4.44 -4.24 4.22
N PHE A 12 -4.27 -3.95 5.51
CA PHE A 12 -3.72 -4.90 6.47
C PHE A 12 -4.64 -6.11 6.68
N LYS A 13 -5.96 -5.88 6.71
CA LYS A 13 -6.95 -6.96 6.74
C LYS A 13 -6.83 -7.86 5.52
N ALA A 14 -6.60 -7.30 4.33
CA ALA A 14 -6.48 -8.06 3.09
C ALA A 14 -5.13 -8.80 2.98
N LEU A 15 -4.05 -8.22 3.52
CA LEU A 15 -2.73 -8.87 3.63
C LEU A 15 -2.69 -9.96 4.71
N GLY A 16 -3.65 -9.96 5.64
CA GLY A 16 -3.72 -10.94 6.73
C GLY A 16 -2.71 -10.70 7.86
N GLN A 17 -2.00 -9.57 7.84
CA GLN A 17 -1.06 -9.17 8.89
C GLN A 17 -1.04 -7.65 9.03
N THR A 18 -0.69 -7.19 10.23
CA THR A 18 -0.55 -5.77 10.55
C THR A 18 0.91 -5.36 10.49
N TYR A 19 1.19 -4.22 9.87
CA TYR A 19 2.52 -3.67 9.77
C TYR A 19 2.63 -2.39 10.60
N THR A 20 3.85 -2.10 11.07
CA THR A 20 4.22 -0.73 11.42
C THR A 20 4.41 0.08 10.15
N GLU A 21 4.38 1.41 10.26
CA GLU A 21 4.63 2.29 9.11
C GLU A 21 6.01 2.03 8.50
N GLU A 22 7.03 1.91 9.34
CA GLU A 22 8.42 1.59 8.93
C GLU A 22 8.52 0.24 8.21
N ALA A 23 7.87 -0.81 8.72
CA ALA A 23 7.90 -2.13 8.09
C ALA A 23 7.12 -2.15 6.76
N PHE A 24 6.06 -1.35 6.66
CA PHE A 24 5.30 -1.22 5.43
C PHE A 24 6.04 -0.40 4.37
N ASP A 25 6.75 0.65 4.78
CA ASP A 25 7.63 1.42 3.90
C ASP A 25 8.76 0.56 3.34
N GLU A 26 9.42 -0.24 4.20
CA GLU A 26 10.46 -1.18 3.77
C GLU A 26 9.91 -2.21 2.76
N LEU A 27 8.71 -2.77 3.02
CA LEU A 27 8.05 -3.67 2.07
C LEU A 27 7.74 -2.99 0.72
N CYS A 28 7.26 -1.74 0.75
CA CYS A 28 7.01 -0.96 -0.46
C CYS A 28 8.32 -0.76 -1.23
N PHE A 29 9.40 -0.39 -0.54
CA PHE A 29 10.72 -0.19 -1.15
C PHE A 29 11.27 -1.47 -1.79
N GLU A 30 11.20 -2.61 -1.09
CA GLU A 30 11.62 -3.91 -1.63
C GLU A 30 10.83 -4.33 -2.87
N PHE A 31 9.54 -4.01 -2.90
CA PHE A 31 8.67 -4.32 -4.04
C PHE A 31 8.81 -3.29 -5.19
N GLY A 32 9.40 -2.12 -4.95
CA GLY A 32 9.59 -1.05 -5.92
C GLY A 32 8.44 -0.03 -5.99
N LEU A 33 7.78 0.23 -4.86
CA LEU A 33 6.81 1.29 -4.63
C LEU A 33 7.36 2.32 -3.66
N GLU A 34 6.74 3.48 -3.62
CA GLU A 34 7.08 4.56 -2.68
C GLU A 34 5.85 4.90 -1.83
N LEU A 35 6.01 4.93 -0.51
CA LEU A 35 5.00 5.47 0.40
C LEU A 35 5.18 7.00 0.47
N ASP A 36 4.34 7.72 -0.28
CA ASP A 36 4.45 9.17 -0.46
C ASP A 36 3.89 9.94 0.75
N GLU A 37 2.65 9.64 1.15
CA GLU A 37 1.98 10.37 2.23
C GLU A 37 1.09 9.44 3.07
N VAL A 38 1.11 9.66 4.38
CA VAL A 38 0.18 9.06 5.33
C VAL A 38 -0.80 10.14 5.81
N VAL A 39 -2.06 10.01 5.40
CA VAL A 39 -3.12 10.92 5.80
C VAL A 39 -3.92 10.29 6.93
N VAL A 40 -3.96 10.96 8.08
CA VAL A 40 -4.81 10.57 9.22
C VAL A 40 -5.99 11.54 9.28
N GLU A 41 -7.19 11.04 9.05
CA GLU A 41 -8.42 11.81 9.13
C GLU A 41 -8.86 12.03 10.59
N GLU A 42 -9.70 13.05 10.83
CA GLU A 42 -10.17 13.42 12.18
C GLU A 42 -10.98 12.32 12.88
N ASN A 43 -11.55 11.39 12.10
CA ASN A 43 -12.25 10.20 12.57
C ASN A 43 -11.30 9.05 12.98
N GLY A 44 -9.98 9.22 12.79
CA GLY A 44 -8.94 8.21 13.05
C GLY A 44 -8.65 7.28 11.86
N GLU A 45 -9.30 7.48 10.71
CA GLU A 45 -9.05 6.68 9.51
C GLU A 45 -7.70 7.05 8.90
N THR A 46 -6.87 6.03 8.61
CA THR A 46 -5.54 6.22 8.02
C THR A 46 -5.54 5.79 6.56
N THR A 47 -5.17 6.71 5.67
CA THR A 47 -5.00 6.46 4.25
C THR A 47 -3.53 6.55 3.87
N TYR A 48 -3.03 5.51 3.20
CA TYR A 48 -1.69 5.49 2.61
C TYR A 48 -1.76 5.88 1.14
N LYS A 49 -0.96 6.86 0.75
CA LYS A 49 -0.75 7.24 -0.65
C LYS A 49 0.52 6.58 -1.14
N LEU A 50 0.36 5.74 -2.15
CA LEU A 50 1.44 4.97 -2.76
C LEU A 50 1.71 5.49 -4.16
N ASP A 51 2.95 5.82 -4.44
CA ASP A 51 3.42 6.13 -5.78
C ASP A 51 3.84 4.84 -6.49
N ILE A 52 3.18 4.56 -7.62
CA ILE A 52 3.37 3.33 -8.38
C ILE A 52 3.96 3.62 -9.76
N GLY A 53 4.73 2.68 -10.32
CA GLY A 53 5.25 2.82 -11.67
C GLY A 53 4.13 3.01 -12.71
N ALA A 54 4.27 3.99 -13.61
CA ALA A 54 3.21 4.35 -14.58
C ALA A 54 2.75 3.21 -15.51
N ASN A 55 3.56 2.16 -15.65
CA ASN A 55 3.26 0.99 -16.47
C ASN A 55 2.63 -0.17 -15.68
N ARG A 56 2.39 -0.01 -14.36
CA ARG A 56 1.83 -1.03 -13.47
C ARG A 56 0.35 -0.81 -13.21
N TYR A 57 -0.47 -0.99 -14.26
CA TYR A 57 -1.92 -0.82 -14.18
C TYR A 57 -2.60 -1.79 -13.22
N ASP A 58 -1.96 -2.93 -12.95
CA ASP A 58 -2.41 -3.94 -12.00
C ASP A 58 -2.35 -3.46 -10.54
N LEU A 59 -1.64 -2.36 -10.24
CA LEU A 59 -1.52 -1.80 -8.89
C LEU A 59 -2.46 -0.61 -8.64
N LEU A 60 -3.34 -0.27 -9.59
CA LEU A 60 -4.26 0.87 -9.48
C LEU A 60 -5.46 0.65 -8.56
N CYS A 61 -5.59 -0.53 -7.94
CA CYS A 61 -6.64 -0.85 -6.99
C CYS A 61 -6.10 -1.67 -5.82
N LEU A 62 -6.85 -1.69 -4.71
CA LEU A 62 -6.48 -2.40 -3.48
C LEU A 62 -6.25 -3.89 -3.75
N GLU A 63 -7.15 -4.52 -4.51
CA GLU A 63 -7.13 -5.95 -4.79
C GLU A 63 -5.89 -6.36 -5.58
N GLY A 64 -5.50 -5.54 -6.55
CA GLY A 64 -4.32 -5.76 -7.38
C GLY A 64 -3.03 -5.56 -6.60
N LEU A 65 -2.95 -4.50 -5.80
CA LEU A 65 -1.84 -4.24 -4.88
C LEU A 65 -1.65 -5.39 -3.89
N VAL A 66 -2.72 -5.77 -3.17
CA VAL A 66 -2.68 -6.85 -2.19
C VAL A 66 -2.24 -8.16 -2.84
N ARG A 67 -2.82 -8.51 -3.99
CA ARG A 67 -2.43 -9.74 -4.71
C ARG A 67 -0.95 -9.72 -5.08
N ALA A 68 -0.44 -8.61 -5.57
CA ALA A 68 0.94 -8.51 -5.99
C ALA A 68 1.91 -8.58 -4.80
N LEU A 69 1.59 -7.90 -3.69
CA LEU A 69 2.37 -7.97 -2.45
C LEU A 69 2.36 -9.37 -1.85
N LEU A 70 1.22 -10.06 -1.82
CA LEU A 70 1.15 -11.44 -1.33
C LEU A 70 2.01 -12.38 -2.18
N ILE A 71 1.94 -12.28 -3.52
CA ILE A 71 2.78 -13.08 -4.42
C ILE A 71 4.27 -12.78 -4.21
N PHE A 72 4.64 -11.54 -3.93
CA PHE A 72 6.01 -11.14 -3.66
C PHE A 72 6.55 -11.75 -2.35
N GLN A 73 5.71 -11.86 -1.32
CA GLN A 73 6.09 -12.41 -0.01
C GLN A 73 6.21 -13.94 0.02
N GLY A 74 5.71 -14.65 -1.00
CA GLY A 74 5.78 -16.10 -1.14
C GLY A 74 4.54 -16.84 -0.66
#